data_AF-A0A2D4M6E0-F1
#
_entry.id   AF-A0A2D4M6E0-F1
#
_cell.length_a   1.000
_cell.length_b   1.000
_cell.length_c   1.000
_cell.angle_alpha   90.00
_cell.angle_beta   90.00
_cell.angle_gamma   90.00
#
_symmetry.space_group_name_H-M   'P 1'
#
loop_
_entity.id
_entity.type
_entity.pdbx_description
1 polymer ?
#
loop_
_entity_poly.entity_id
_entity_poly.type
_entity_poly.pdbx_seq_one_letter_code
_entity_poly.pdbx_strand_id
1 'polypeptide(L)'
;QADRTSELNADILNTSISSLVNSIKELIHFVGRLSTIALHFENNSAFLMHFVLDFYEIVCDIFQKYKVPLLVIPPAGVFYPALLSMDSVTVDHLCHIMFRYRTNLIAAKKYLQAKKPSLQIKFSRQICQEYNQYITSMVGCLWTSNIFQTDSHPQGIYMEPRLLEKTSVKEYRKALNIVYHPALTGYAILFVQQIQSEPRIPDIKLIQGRRWEWYLEYLYSQELQGLKIFIESSIKRAFRPAQTKPGN
;
A
#
# COMPACT_ATOMS: atom_id res chain seq x y z
N GLN A 1 20.68 44.62 -17.80
CA GLN A 1 20.69 43.68 -18.94
C GLN A 1 21.21 42.29 -18.57
N ALA A 2 22.08 42.14 -17.57
CA ALA A 2 22.52 40.84 -17.01
C ALA A 2 21.42 40.07 -16.23
N ASP A 3 20.43 40.77 -15.67
CA ASP A 3 19.38 40.16 -14.84
C ASP A 3 18.40 39.30 -15.66
N ARG A 4 17.90 39.84 -16.79
CA ARG A 4 17.00 39.14 -17.72
C ARG A 4 17.60 37.89 -18.34
N THR A 5 18.91 37.86 -18.57
CA THR A 5 19.59 36.69 -19.16
C THR A 5 19.73 35.57 -18.13
N SER A 6 19.89 35.89 -16.84
CA SER A 6 19.89 34.91 -15.75
C SER A 6 18.50 34.30 -15.53
N GLU A 7 17.44 35.11 -15.60
CA GLU A 7 16.05 34.66 -15.50
C GLU A 7 15.66 33.77 -16.68
N LEU A 8 16.02 34.15 -17.92
CA LEU A 8 15.74 33.34 -19.12
C LEU A 8 16.44 31.98 -19.07
N ASN A 9 17.70 31.95 -18.61
CA ASN A 9 18.47 30.72 -18.47
C ASN A 9 17.89 29.81 -17.38
N ALA A 10 17.43 30.38 -16.26
CA ALA A 10 16.74 29.65 -15.20
C ALA A 10 15.40 29.06 -15.69
N ASP A 11 14.66 29.78 -16.53
CA ASP A 11 13.40 29.31 -17.11
C ASP A 11 13.58 28.20 -18.16
N ILE A 12 14.63 28.27 -18.98
CA ILE A 12 14.98 27.20 -19.92
C ILE A 12 15.40 25.92 -19.16
N LEU A 13 16.23 26.05 -18.12
CA LEU A 13 16.61 24.94 -17.24
C LEU A 13 15.40 24.33 -16.51
N ASN A 14 14.49 25.16 -16.00
CA ASN A 14 13.26 24.70 -15.36
C ASN A 14 12.35 23.94 -16.34
N THR A 15 12.23 24.42 -17.58
CA THR A 15 11.47 23.76 -18.65
C THR A 15 12.08 22.40 -19.02
N SER A 16 13.40 22.33 -19.17
CA SER A 16 14.13 21.10 -19.48
C SER A 16 14.00 20.04 -18.36
N ILE A 17 14.15 20.46 -17.10
CA ILE A 17 13.97 19.57 -15.94
C ILE A 17 12.52 19.08 -15.86
N SER A 18 11.54 19.97 -16.07
CA SER A 18 10.13 19.58 -16.09
C SER A 18 9.84 18.57 -17.21
N SER A 19 10.42 18.75 -18.39
CA SER A 19 10.29 17.82 -19.50
C SER A 19 10.86 16.45 -19.16
N LEU A 20 12.06 16.40 -18.57
CA LEU A 20 12.69 15.15 -18.14
C LEU A 20 11.84 14.41 -17.10
N VAL A 21 11.32 15.11 -16.10
CA VAL A 21 10.44 14.51 -15.07
C VAL A 21 9.17 13.93 -15.70
N ASN A 22 8.60 14.60 -16.70
CA ASN A 22 7.45 14.09 -17.43
C ASN A 22 7.80 12.84 -18.23
N SER A 23 8.95 12.79 -18.92
CA SER A 23 9.40 11.60 -19.64
C SER A 23 9.62 10.40 -18.71
N ILE A 24 10.23 10.62 -17.53
CA ILE A 24 10.39 9.56 -16.53
C ILE A 24 9.02 9.07 -16.03
N LYS A 25 8.08 9.99 -15.78
CA LYS A 25 6.71 9.65 -15.38
C LYS A 25 6.00 8.80 -16.44
N GLU A 26 6.09 9.19 -17.70
CA GLU A 26 5.51 8.44 -18.83
C GLU A 26 6.11 7.05 -18.96
N LEU A 27 7.42 6.91 -18.79
CA LEU A 27 8.10 5.61 -18.76
C LEU A 27 7.57 4.73 -17.62
N ILE A 28 7.45 5.26 -16.40
CA ILE A 28 6.91 4.51 -15.27
C ILE A 28 5.47 4.07 -15.53
N HIS A 29 4.64 4.94 -16.12
CA HIS A 29 3.27 4.57 -16.49
C HIS A 29 3.23 3.52 -17.59
N PHE A 30 4.13 3.58 -18.57
CA PHE A 30 4.26 2.55 -19.60
C PHE A 30 4.63 1.19 -18.98
N VAL A 31 5.65 1.16 -18.12
CA VAL A 31 6.04 -0.05 -17.39
C VAL A 31 4.88 -0.55 -16.54
N GLY A 32 4.14 0.32 -15.86
CA GLY A 32 2.97 -0.08 -15.07
C GLY A 32 1.84 -0.74 -15.87
N ARG A 33 1.57 -0.25 -17.09
CA ARG A 33 0.63 -0.91 -18.01
C ARG A 33 1.16 -2.27 -18.47
N LEU A 34 2.44 -2.35 -18.82
CA LEU A 34 3.09 -3.60 -19.20
C LEU A 34 3.01 -4.63 -18.07
N SER A 35 3.35 -4.24 -16.84
CA SER A 35 3.27 -5.08 -15.64
C SER A 35 1.86 -5.58 -15.39
N THR A 36 0.84 -4.72 -15.52
CA THR A 36 -0.57 -5.11 -15.36
C THR A 36 -0.96 -6.21 -16.36
N ILE A 37 -0.60 -6.05 -17.62
CA ILE A 37 -0.91 -7.02 -18.68
C ILE A 37 -0.12 -8.32 -18.46
N ALA A 38 1.18 -8.22 -18.16
CA ALA A 38 2.04 -9.36 -17.95
C ALA A 38 1.60 -10.20 -16.74
N LEU A 39 1.26 -9.55 -15.62
CA LEU A 39 0.72 -10.23 -14.44
C LEU A 39 -0.59 -10.96 -14.75
N HIS A 40 -1.49 -10.32 -15.51
CA HIS A 40 -2.71 -10.96 -15.93
C HIS A 40 -2.44 -12.19 -16.82
N PHE A 41 -1.53 -12.07 -17.78
CA PHE A 41 -1.16 -13.16 -18.69
C PHE A 41 -0.49 -14.34 -17.97
N GLU A 42 0.35 -14.04 -16.97
CA GLU A 42 1.09 -15.03 -16.15
C GLU A 42 0.31 -15.48 -14.91
N ASN A 43 -1.03 -15.34 -14.90
CA ASN A 43 -1.92 -15.75 -13.80
C ASN A 43 -1.50 -15.22 -12.41
N ASN A 44 -1.02 -13.98 -12.36
CA ASN A 44 -0.49 -13.32 -11.16
C ASN A 44 0.64 -14.11 -10.48
N SER A 45 1.55 -14.69 -11.27
CA SER A 45 2.75 -15.36 -10.78
C SER A 45 3.48 -14.53 -9.71
N ALA A 46 3.70 -15.13 -8.54
CA ALA A 46 4.40 -14.48 -7.42
C ALA A 46 5.82 -14.04 -7.81
N PHE A 47 6.50 -14.82 -8.68
CA PHE A 47 7.82 -14.48 -9.19
C PHE A 47 7.81 -13.19 -10.01
N LEU A 48 6.87 -13.07 -10.96
CA LEU A 48 6.74 -11.84 -11.75
C LEU A 48 6.32 -10.66 -10.84
N MET A 49 5.39 -10.89 -9.92
CA MET A 49 4.93 -9.88 -8.97
C MET A 49 6.08 -9.32 -8.14
N HIS A 50 7.00 -10.17 -7.67
CA HIS A 50 8.17 -9.74 -6.93
C HIS A 50 9.01 -8.70 -7.70
N PHE A 51 9.36 -8.95 -8.97
CA PHE A 51 10.12 -7.97 -9.76
C PHE A 51 9.33 -6.70 -10.07
N VAL A 52 8.01 -6.82 -10.26
CA VAL A 52 7.15 -5.65 -10.46
C VAL A 52 7.15 -4.78 -9.20
N LEU A 53 7.05 -5.38 -8.02
CA LEU A 53 7.11 -4.67 -6.75
C LEU A 53 8.50 -4.08 -6.48
N ASP A 54 9.59 -4.78 -6.82
CA ASP A 54 10.96 -4.24 -6.76
C ASP A 54 11.10 -2.96 -7.59
N PHE A 55 10.55 -2.96 -8.81
CA PHE A 55 10.51 -1.76 -9.63
C PHE A 55 9.78 -0.62 -8.92
N TYR A 56 8.62 -0.88 -8.30
CA TYR A 56 7.87 0.14 -7.59
C TYR A 56 8.52 0.59 -6.27
N GLU A 57 9.33 -0.24 -5.65
CA GLU A 57 10.18 0.16 -4.53
C GLU A 57 11.24 1.17 -4.98
N ILE A 58 11.91 0.92 -6.11
CA ILE A 58 12.86 1.88 -6.71
C ILE A 58 12.15 3.18 -7.07
N VAL A 59 10.97 3.11 -7.71
CA VAL A 59 10.17 4.27 -8.09
C VAL A 59 9.77 5.08 -6.87
N CYS A 60 9.38 4.43 -5.78
CA CYS A 60 9.01 5.07 -4.53
C CYS A 60 10.15 5.98 -4.03
N ASP A 61 11.40 5.53 -4.14
CA ASP A 61 12.58 6.22 -3.62
C ASP A 61 13.11 7.36 -4.49
N ILE A 62 12.60 7.54 -5.71
CA ILE A 62 13.10 8.56 -6.65
C ILE A 62 13.15 9.95 -5.99
N PHE A 63 12.10 10.32 -5.26
CA PHE A 63 12.05 11.60 -4.56
C PHE A 63 13.11 11.71 -3.46
N GLN A 64 13.25 10.68 -2.62
CA GLN A 64 14.20 10.75 -1.51
C GLN A 64 15.65 10.73 -1.99
N LYS A 65 15.96 9.85 -2.95
CA LYS A 65 17.31 9.57 -3.45
C LYS A 65 17.83 10.64 -4.40
N TYR A 66 16.98 11.12 -5.32
CA TYR A 66 17.39 12.04 -6.38
C TYR A 66 16.79 13.45 -6.25
N LYS A 67 15.94 13.70 -5.25
CA LYS A 67 15.20 14.97 -5.06
C LYS A 67 14.34 15.37 -6.26
N VAL A 68 14.02 14.41 -7.11
CA VAL A 68 13.13 14.58 -8.26
C VAL A 68 11.68 14.55 -7.74
N PRO A 69 10.86 15.60 -7.95
CA PRO A 69 9.50 15.71 -7.42
C PRO A 69 8.50 14.81 -8.17
N LEU A 70 8.77 13.51 -8.17
CA LEU A 70 8.00 12.48 -8.83
C LEU A 70 7.59 11.44 -7.80
N LEU A 71 6.28 11.21 -7.68
CA LEU A 71 5.69 10.19 -6.82
C LEU A 71 4.67 9.45 -7.65
N VAL A 72 4.92 8.16 -7.88
CA VAL A 72 4.02 7.28 -8.64
C VAL A 72 3.81 6.02 -7.80
N ILE A 73 2.56 5.65 -7.56
CA ILE A 73 2.20 4.39 -6.89
C ILE A 73 2.07 3.27 -7.93
N PRO A 74 2.12 2.00 -7.51
CA PRO A 74 1.71 0.88 -8.36
C PRO A 74 0.30 1.11 -8.93
N PRO A 75 0.04 0.82 -10.22
CA PRO A 75 -1.31 0.90 -10.77
C PRO A 75 -2.20 -0.16 -10.13
N ALA A 76 -3.51 0.03 -10.22
CA ALA A 76 -4.49 -0.86 -9.60
C ALA A 76 -4.36 -2.33 -10.03
N GLY A 77 -4.03 -2.56 -11.31
CA GLY A 77 -3.78 -3.89 -11.86
C GLY A 77 -2.51 -4.58 -11.35
N VAL A 78 -1.68 -3.88 -10.56
CA VAL A 78 -0.57 -4.45 -9.79
C VAL A 78 -0.95 -4.49 -8.31
N PHE A 79 -1.50 -3.39 -7.78
CA PHE A 79 -1.83 -3.23 -6.38
C PHE A 79 -2.84 -4.26 -5.87
N TYR A 80 -3.98 -4.45 -6.55
CA TYR A 80 -5.02 -5.38 -6.08
C TYR A 80 -4.57 -6.85 -6.18
N PRO A 81 -3.93 -7.30 -7.27
CA PRO A 81 -3.39 -8.65 -7.31
C PRO A 81 -2.31 -8.90 -6.25
N ALA A 82 -1.46 -7.91 -5.95
CA ALA A 82 -0.49 -8.03 -4.86
C ALA A 82 -1.19 -8.13 -3.49
N LEU A 83 -2.20 -7.29 -3.24
CA LEU A 83 -2.97 -7.29 -2.00
C LEU A 83 -3.71 -8.62 -1.78
N LEU A 84 -4.20 -9.25 -2.85
CA LEU A 84 -4.99 -10.49 -2.79
C LEU A 84 -4.14 -11.74 -3.06
N SER A 85 -2.82 -11.60 -3.09
CA SER A 85 -1.90 -12.70 -3.37
C SER A 85 -2.02 -13.82 -2.33
N MET A 86 -1.70 -15.04 -2.75
CA MET A 86 -1.53 -16.19 -1.84
C MET A 86 -0.10 -16.31 -1.31
N ASP A 87 0.80 -15.44 -1.75
CA ASP A 87 2.20 -15.40 -1.33
C ASP A 87 2.42 -14.32 -0.26
N SER A 88 2.97 -14.71 0.90
CA SER A 88 3.19 -13.80 2.03
C SER A 88 4.25 -12.75 1.75
N VAL A 89 5.28 -13.11 0.96
CA VAL A 89 6.36 -12.19 0.58
C VAL A 89 5.80 -11.05 -0.25
N THR A 90 4.92 -11.33 -1.20
CA THR A 90 4.21 -10.33 -2.01
C THR A 90 3.42 -9.34 -1.14
N VAL A 91 2.62 -9.85 -0.18
CA VAL A 91 1.79 -9.00 0.70
C VAL A 91 2.67 -8.17 1.63
N ASP A 92 3.75 -8.74 2.16
CA ASP A 92 4.72 -8.04 3.01
C ASP A 92 5.43 -6.92 2.23
N HIS A 93 5.88 -7.21 1.02
CA HIS A 93 6.56 -6.25 0.15
C HIS A 93 5.64 -5.10 -0.26
N LEU A 94 4.37 -5.39 -0.57
CA LEU A 94 3.36 -4.36 -0.79
C LEU A 94 3.17 -3.48 0.45
N CYS A 95 3.06 -4.07 1.64
CA CYS A 95 2.99 -3.33 2.90
C CYS A 95 4.20 -2.40 3.08
N HIS A 96 5.40 -2.88 2.76
CA HIS A 96 6.62 -2.10 2.80
C HIS A 96 6.58 -0.90 1.85
N ILE A 97 6.25 -1.13 0.58
CA ILE A 97 6.14 -0.07 -0.45
C ILE A 97 5.13 1.00 -0.03
N MET A 98 3.96 0.58 0.46
CA MET A 98 2.89 1.51 0.85
C MET A 98 3.23 2.32 2.10
N PHE A 99 4.03 1.77 3.02
CA PHE A 99 4.61 2.52 4.12
C PHE A 99 5.65 3.53 3.63
N ARG A 100 6.59 3.13 2.76
CA ARG A 100 7.60 4.03 2.20
C ARG A 100 6.97 5.17 1.42
N TYR A 101 5.95 4.87 0.64
CA TYR A 101 5.23 5.87 -0.14
C TYR A 101 4.63 6.95 0.76
N ARG A 102 4.06 6.57 1.90
CA ARG A 102 3.59 7.50 2.93
C ARG A 102 4.66 8.50 3.35
N THR A 103 5.83 7.96 3.68
CA THR A 103 6.97 8.73 4.19
C THR A 103 7.45 9.70 3.13
N ASN A 104 7.49 9.25 1.87
CA ASN A 104 7.92 10.04 0.72
C ASN A 104 6.91 11.13 0.37
N LEU A 105 5.61 10.83 0.46
CA LEU A 105 4.53 11.80 0.28
C LEU A 105 4.58 12.92 1.33
N ILE A 106 4.83 12.58 2.60
CA ILE A 106 4.99 13.55 3.69
C ILE A 106 6.24 14.42 3.46
N ALA A 107 7.37 13.81 3.07
CA ALA A 107 8.60 14.54 2.78
C ALA A 107 8.44 15.49 1.58
N ALA A 108 7.80 15.03 0.50
CA ALA A 108 7.51 15.85 -0.67
C ALA A 108 6.57 17.01 -0.34
N LYS A 109 5.53 16.77 0.47
CA LYS A 109 4.64 17.84 0.93
C LYS A 109 5.40 18.93 1.70
N LYS A 110 6.29 18.56 2.62
CA LYS A 110 7.13 19.51 3.36
C LYS A 110 8.09 20.27 2.44
N TYR A 111 8.72 19.58 1.49
CA TYR A 111 9.63 20.20 0.52
C TYR A 111 8.92 21.23 -0.38
N LEU A 112 7.74 20.89 -0.90
CA LEU A 112 6.96 21.80 -1.74
C LEU A 112 6.45 23.01 -0.97
N GLN A 113 6.06 22.85 0.30
CA GLN A 113 5.70 23.94 1.21
C GLN A 113 6.83 24.96 1.38
N ALA A 114 8.09 24.51 1.42
CA ALA A 114 9.23 25.38 1.62
C ALA A 114 9.70 26.11 0.35
N LYS A 115 9.45 25.56 -0.86
CA LYS A 115 10.10 26.04 -2.09
C LYS A 115 9.20 26.72 -3.12
N LYS A 116 7.98 26.23 -3.38
CA LYS A 116 7.10 26.77 -4.46
C LYS A 116 5.59 26.52 -4.18
N PRO A 117 4.83 27.51 -3.66
CA PRO A 117 3.41 27.33 -3.32
C PRO A 117 2.48 27.15 -4.54
N SER A 118 2.84 27.60 -5.74
CA SER A 118 2.00 27.48 -6.95
C SER A 118 1.90 26.04 -7.52
N LEU A 119 2.93 25.21 -7.33
CA LEU A 119 2.96 23.79 -7.73
C LEU A 119 2.24 22.87 -6.73
N GLN A 120 1.84 23.40 -5.58
CA GLN A 120 1.31 22.66 -4.42
C GLN A 120 -0.08 22.05 -4.64
N ILE A 121 -0.94 22.72 -5.42
CA ILE A 121 -2.39 22.46 -5.41
C ILE A 121 -2.76 21.27 -6.31
N LYS A 122 -2.13 21.13 -7.49
CA LYS A 122 -2.44 20.03 -8.43
C LYS A 122 -1.68 18.74 -8.11
N PHE A 123 -0.42 18.84 -7.67
CA PHE A 123 0.42 17.67 -7.35
C PHE A 123 -0.10 16.89 -6.13
N SER A 124 -0.66 17.56 -5.12
CA SER A 124 -0.98 16.92 -3.85
C SER A 124 -2.31 16.16 -3.85
N ARG A 125 -3.37 16.65 -4.50
CA ARG A 125 -4.72 16.12 -4.25
C ARG A 125 -4.96 14.75 -4.86
N GLN A 126 -4.65 14.56 -6.15
CA GLN A 126 -4.95 13.31 -6.86
C GLN A 126 -4.12 12.14 -6.31
N ILE A 127 -2.81 12.34 -6.15
CA ILE A 127 -1.90 11.33 -5.61
C ILE A 127 -2.29 10.95 -4.17
N CYS A 128 -2.64 11.93 -3.33
CA CYS A 128 -3.09 11.64 -1.96
C CYS A 128 -4.43 10.88 -1.96
N GLN A 129 -5.35 11.21 -2.86
CA GLN A 129 -6.64 10.51 -2.97
C GLN A 129 -6.45 9.05 -3.36
N GLU A 130 -5.63 8.78 -4.37
CA GLU A 130 -5.34 7.43 -4.85
C GLU A 130 -4.64 6.60 -3.76
N TYR A 131 -3.61 7.17 -3.11
CA TYR A 131 -2.96 6.55 -1.97
C TYR A 131 -3.94 6.24 -0.82
N ASN A 132 -4.81 7.19 -0.47
CA ASN A 132 -5.79 6.99 0.59
C ASN A 132 -6.80 5.89 0.24
N GLN A 133 -7.20 5.75 -1.02
CA GLN A 133 -8.06 4.66 -1.47
C GLN A 133 -7.39 3.30 -1.28
N TYR A 134 -6.11 3.18 -1.63
CA TYR A 134 -5.34 1.95 -1.43
C TYR A 134 -5.15 1.63 0.04
N ILE A 135 -4.82 2.61 0.86
CA ILE A 135 -4.70 2.41 2.32
C ILE A 135 -6.03 1.96 2.92
N THR A 136 -7.16 2.58 2.53
CA THR A 136 -8.49 2.13 2.96
C THR A 136 -8.73 0.67 2.56
N SER A 137 -8.34 0.28 1.35
CA SER A 137 -8.49 -1.10 0.87
C SER A 137 -7.60 -2.08 1.65
N MET A 138 -6.32 -1.75 1.88
CA MET A 138 -5.40 -2.60 2.66
C MET A 138 -5.84 -2.74 4.11
N VAL A 139 -6.28 -1.66 4.77
CA VAL A 139 -6.78 -1.70 6.14
C VAL A 139 -8.11 -2.46 6.20
N GLY A 140 -8.97 -2.26 5.21
CA GLY A 140 -10.21 -3.03 5.01
C GLY A 140 -9.95 -4.53 4.87
N CYS A 141 -8.91 -4.87 4.11
CA CYS A 141 -8.41 -6.23 3.87
C CYS A 141 -7.90 -6.84 5.17
N LEU A 142 -6.75 -6.35 5.62
CA LEU A 142 -5.90 -7.01 6.61
C LEU A 142 -6.40 -6.83 8.04
N TRP A 143 -7.25 -5.83 8.31
CA TRP A 143 -7.62 -5.49 9.69
C TRP A 143 -9.12 -5.42 9.93
N THR A 144 -9.81 -4.45 9.34
CA THR A 144 -11.20 -4.12 9.74
C THR A 144 -12.25 -5.05 9.14
N SER A 145 -11.88 -5.95 8.23
CA SER A 145 -12.79 -6.90 7.58
C SER A 145 -13.93 -6.21 6.79
N ASN A 146 -13.67 -4.99 6.28
CA ASN A 146 -14.66 -4.14 5.59
C ASN A 146 -14.34 -3.92 4.10
N ILE A 147 -13.42 -4.70 3.53
CA ILE A 147 -12.85 -4.48 2.19
C ILE A 147 -13.90 -4.30 1.08
N PHE A 148 -14.94 -5.14 1.06
CA PHE A 148 -15.96 -5.10 0.01
C PHE A 148 -16.91 -3.88 0.07
N GLN A 149 -16.87 -3.11 1.16
CA GLN A 149 -17.79 -1.99 1.40
C GLN A 149 -17.12 -0.63 1.25
N THR A 150 -15.83 -0.54 1.62
CA THR A 150 -15.11 0.74 1.71
C THR A 150 -14.21 1.01 0.52
N ASP A 151 -13.96 0.00 -0.32
CA ASP A 151 -13.25 0.21 -1.56
C ASP A 151 -14.12 1.01 -2.54
N SER A 152 -13.55 2.05 -3.12
CA SER A 152 -14.22 2.94 -4.09
C SER A 152 -13.43 3.06 -5.38
N HIS A 153 -12.35 2.30 -5.53
CA HIS A 153 -11.56 2.31 -6.74
C HIS A 153 -12.30 1.57 -7.86
N PRO A 154 -12.31 2.06 -9.10
CA PRO A 154 -13.04 1.42 -10.21
C PRO A 154 -12.59 -0.01 -10.53
N GLN A 155 -11.30 -0.30 -10.30
CA GLN A 155 -10.70 -1.63 -10.42
C GLN A 155 -10.53 -2.32 -9.05
N GLY A 156 -11.18 -1.78 -8.03
CA GLY A 156 -11.18 -2.34 -6.69
C GLY A 156 -12.14 -3.50 -6.54
N ILE A 157 -12.33 -3.96 -5.31
CA ILE A 157 -13.13 -5.14 -5.00
C ILE A 157 -14.43 -4.83 -4.28
N TYR A 158 -14.94 -3.61 -4.45
CA TYR A 158 -16.27 -3.27 -3.97
C TYR A 158 -17.30 -4.27 -4.50
N MET A 159 -18.13 -4.78 -3.60
CA MET A 159 -19.24 -5.64 -3.97
C MET A 159 -20.47 -5.26 -3.14
N GLU A 160 -21.58 -5.02 -3.82
CA GLU A 160 -22.83 -4.68 -3.15
C GLU A 160 -23.20 -5.80 -2.16
N PRO A 161 -23.61 -5.48 -0.92
CA PRO A 161 -23.93 -6.49 0.10
C PRO A 161 -24.91 -7.57 -0.38
N ARG A 162 -25.92 -7.18 -1.18
CA ARG A 162 -26.90 -8.09 -1.76
C ARG A 162 -26.30 -9.10 -2.75
N LEU A 163 -25.20 -8.74 -3.43
CA LEU A 163 -24.48 -9.65 -4.32
C LEU A 163 -23.60 -10.60 -3.51
N LEU A 164 -22.95 -10.12 -2.45
CA LEU A 164 -22.15 -10.96 -1.53
C LEU A 164 -23.02 -12.03 -0.88
N GLU A 165 -24.25 -11.70 -0.47
CA GLU A 165 -25.21 -12.66 0.08
C GLU A 165 -25.55 -13.80 -0.89
N LYS A 166 -25.56 -13.53 -2.20
CA LYS A 166 -25.81 -14.55 -3.23
C LYS A 166 -24.64 -15.52 -3.44
N THR A 167 -23.43 -15.17 -3.00
CA THR A 167 -22.25 -16.05 -3.15
C THR A 167 -22.32 -17.30 -2.27
N SER A 168 -23.21 -17.32 -1.26
CA SER A 168 -23.29 -18.38 -0.24
C SER A 168 -22.02 -18.58 0.59
N VAL A 169 -21.02 -17.69 0.48
CA VAL A 169 -19.79 -17.72 1.28
C VAL A 169 -20.10 -17.22 2.69
N LYS A 170 -19.95 -18.08 3.68
CA LYS A 170 -20.13 -17.72 5.10
C LYS A 170 -18.98 -16.82 5.57
N GLU A 171 -19.29 -15.86 6.45
CA GLU A 171 -18.32 -14.95 7.07
C GLU A 171 -17.38 -14.23 6.08
N TYR A 172 -17.83 -13.99 4.83
CA TYR A 172 -17.04 -13.40 3.75
C TYR A 172 -16.25 -12.14 4.15
N ARG A 173 -16.79 -11.34 5.08
CA ARG A 173 -16.14 -10.12 5.60
C ARG A 173 -14.76 -10.40 6.21
N LYS A 174 -14.62 -11.51 6.94
CA LYS A 174 -13.38 -11.87 7.65
C LYS A 174 -12.37 -12.57 6.74
N ALA A 175 -12.78 -13.00 5.55
CA ALA A 175 -12.01 -13.92 4.70
C ALA A 175 -10.62 -13.40 4.29
N LEU A 176 -10.37 -12.09 4.40
CA LEU A 176 -9.11 -11.46 3.99
C LEU A 176 -8.38 -10.74 5.13
N ASN A 177 -8.88 -10.82 6.37
CA ASN A 177 -8.15 -10.24 7.50
C ASN A 177 -6.86 -11.02 7.79
N ILE A 178 -5.96 -10.45 8.59
CA ILE A 178 -4.62 -11.01 8.85
C ILE A 178 -4.60 -12.47 9.31
N VAL A 179 -5.70 -12.96 9.87
CA VAL A 179 -5.85 -14.35 10.33
C VAL A 179 -6.29 -15.28 9.20
N TYR A 180 -7.20 -14.83 8.33
CA TYR A 180 -7.79 -15.65 7.25
C TYR A 180 -7.26 -15.32 5.85
N HIS A 181 -6.39 -14.32 5.73
CA HIS A 181 -5.83 -13.92 4.45
C HIS A 181 -5.12 -15.14 3.82
N PRO A 182 -5.33 -15.45 2.52
CA PRO A 182 -4.75 -16.63 1.90
C PRO A 182 -3.23 -16.72 2.07
N ALA A 183 -2.52 -15.60 1.90
CA ALA A 183 -1.08 -15.53 2.14
C ALA A 183 -0.64 -15.80 3.59
N LEU A 184 -1.51 -15.63 4.58
CA LEU A 184 -1.16 -15.70 6.00
C LEU A 184 -1.77 -16.89 6.74
N THR A 185 -2.73 -17.57 6.12
CA THR A 185 -3.48 -18.67 6.74
C THR A 185 -2.55 -19.82 7.16
N GLY A 186 -1.49 -20.10 6.40
CA GLY A 186 -0.48 -21.09 6.79
C GLY A 186 0.21 -20.75 8.12
N TYR A 187 0.56 -19.48 8.33
CA TYR A 187 1.13 -19.02 9.60
C TYR A 187 0.12 -19.11 10.74
N ALA A 188 -1.15 -18.79 10.50
CA ALA A 188 -2.22 -18.93 11.48
C ALA A 188 -2.37 -20.38 11.96
N ILE A 189 -2.32 -21.33 11.03
CA ILE A 189 -2.38 -22.78 11.34
C ILE A 189 -1.19 -23.19 12.21
N LEU A 190 0.03 -22.83 11.81
CA LEU A 190 1.25 -23.16 12.56
C LEU A 190 1.23 -22.55 13.97
N PHE A 191 0.80 -21.29 14.10
CA PHE A 191 0.65 -20.63 15.39
C PHE A 191 -0.35 -21.36 16.30
N VAL A 192 -1.51 -21.76 15.76
CA VAL A 192 -2.52 -22.51 16.54
C VAL A 192 -1.98 -23.87 16.98
N GLN A 193 -1.23 -24.56 16.13
CA GLN A 193 -0.59 -25.84 16.47
C GLN A 193 0.40 -25.70 17.64
N GLN A 194 1.13 -24.58 17.74
CA GLN A 194 2.07 -24.34 18.84
C GLN A 194 1.38 -24.12 20.18
N ILE A 195 0.17 -23.57 20.18
CA ILE A 195 -0.59 -23.28 21.42
C ILE A 195 -1.58 -24.39 21.79
N GLN A 196 -1.83 -25.35 20.91
CA GLN A 196 -2.68 -26.51 21.18
C GLN A 196 -1.84 -27.68 21.70
N SER A 197 -2.29 -28.30 22.79
CA SER A 197 -1.58 -29.41 23.43
C SER A 197 -1.91 -30.79 22.85
N GLU A 198 -2.93 -30.91 22.00
CA GLU A 198 -3.37 -32.19 21.41
C GLU A 198 -3.34 -32.17 19.88
N PRO A 199 -3.10 -33.32 19.22
CA PRO A 199 -3.15 -33.45 17.77
C PRO A 199 -4.60 -33.40 17.28
N ARG A 200 -5.17 -32.19 17.24
CA ARG A 200 -6.49 -31.90 16.65
C ARG A 200 -6.32 -31.01 15.43
N ILE A 201 -7.37 -30.95 14.60
CA ILE A 201 -7.44 -30.01 13.50
C ILE A 201 -7.33 -28.59 14.08
N PRO A 202 -6.35 -27.78 13.64
CA PRO A 202 -6.16 -26.43 14.17
C PRO A 202 -7.39 -25.57 13.94
N ASP A 203 -7.95 -25.01 15.02
CA ASP A 203 -9.06 -24.08 14.94
C ASP A 203 -8.55 -22.64 14.93
N ILE A 204 -8.48 -22.05 13.73
CA ILE A 204 -8.01 -20.67 13.52
C ILE A 204 -8.88 -19.64 14.26
N LYS A 205 -10.14 -19.98 14.61
CA LYS A 205 -11.01 -19.10 15.41
C LYS A 205 -10.46 -18.83 16.81
N LEU A 206 -9.49 -19.62 17.27
CA LEU A 206 -8.78 -19.39 18.52
C LEU A 206 -7.89 -18.13 18.49
N ILE A 207 -7.55 -17.61 17.31
CA ILE A 207 -6.79 -16.36 17.16
C ILE A 207 -7.76 -15.17 17.32
N GLN A 208 -8.08 -14.85 18.56
CA GLN A 208 -8.94 -13.74 18.94
C GLN A 208 -8.57 -13.20 20.33
N GLY A 209 -9.02 -11.98 20.66
CA GLY A 209 -8.69 -11.33 21.92
C GLY A 209 -7.18 -11.21 22.12
N ARG A 210 -6.66 -11.59 23.29
CA ARG A 210 -5.21 -11.51 23.58
C ARG A 210 -4.35 -12.36 22.63
N ARG A 211 -4.88 -13.48 22.11
CA ARG A 211 -4.14 -14.35 21.18
C ARG A 211 -3.92 -13.70 19.81
N TRP A 212 -4.75 -12.71 19.45
CA TRP A 212 -4.54 -11.91 18.24
C TRP A 212 -3.22 -11.14 18.32
N GLU A 213 -2.94 -10.49 19.45
CA GLU A 213 -1.69 -9.75 19.66
C GLU A 213 -0.48 -10.69 19.61
N TRP A 214 -0.58 -11.86 20.24
CA TRP A 214 0.47 -12.88 20.18
C TRP A 214 0.71 -13.41 18.75
N TYR A 215 -0.36 -13.57 17.98
CA TYR A 215 -0.25 -13.95 16.58
C TYR A 215 0.43 -12.87 15.73
N LEU A 216 0.19 -11.58 16.00
CA LEU A 216 0.91 -10.50 15.32
C LEU A 216 2.41 -10.53 15.63
N GLU A 217 2.77 -10.69 16.90
CA GLU A 217 4.19 -10.83 17.28
C GLU A 217 4.82 -12.09 16.66
N TYR A 218 4.06 -13.18 16.56
CA TYR A 218 4.47 -14.37 15.83
C TYR A 218 4.74 -14.04 14.36
N LEU A 219 3.81 -13.40 13.63
CA LEU A 219 4.03 -13.01 12.23
C LEU A 219 5.27 -12.12 12.07
N TYR A 220 5.52 -11.19 13.00
CA TYR A 220 6.71 -10.34 12.97
C TYR A 220 8.01 -11.11 13.17
N SER A 221 7.98 -12.23 13.91
CA SER A 221 9.11 -13.13 14.05
C SER A 221 9.40 -13.95 12.79
N GLN A 222 8.42 -14.05 11.86
CA GLN A 222 8.54 -14.76 10.59
C GLN A 222 9.07 -13.86 9.45
N GLU A 223 9.87 -12.84 9.79
CA GLU A 223 10.49 -11.90 8.85
C GLU A 223 9.51 -11.02 8.04
N LEU A 224 8.22 -11.00 8.39
CA LEU A 224 7.20 -10.13 7.78
C LEU A 224 7.30 -8.68 8.31
N GLN A 225 8.43 -8.02 8.02
CA GLN A 225 8.73 -6.67 8.52
C GLN A 225 7.93 -5.58 7.81
N GLY A 226 7.62 -5.75 6.52
CA GLY A 226 6.76 -4.83 5.77
C GLY A 226 5.36 -4.74 6.38
N LEU A 227 4.79 -5.89 6.76
CA LEU A 227 3.52 -6.01 7.44
C LEU A 227 3.56 -5.32 8.81
N LYS A 228 4.63 -5.55 9.59
CA LYS A 228 4.83 -4.91 10.89
C LYS A 228 4.78 -3.39 10.78
N ILE A 229 5.66 -2.80 9.98
CA ILE A 229 5.76 -1.34 9.86
C ILE A 229 4.45 -0.73 9.33
N PHE A 230 3.74 -1.44 8.44
CA PHE A 230 2.45 -1.02 7.93
C PHE A 230 1.38 -0.97 9.03
N ILE A 231 1.21 -2.04 9.79
CA ILE A 231 0.21 -2.12 10.87
C ILE A 231 0.49 -1.07 11.94
N GLU A 232 1.74 -0.94 12.37
CA GLU A 232 2.11 0.00 13.43
C GLU A 232 1.94 1.46 13.01
N SER A 233 2.22 1.79 11.75
CA SER A 233 2.12 3.16 11.24
C SER A 233 0.70 3.56 10.83
N SER A 234 -0.10 2.62 10.33
CA SER A 234 -1.40 2.90 9.72
C SER A 234 -2.58 2.56 10.62
N ILE A 235 -2.46 1.54 11.46
CA ILE A 235 -3.57 1.03 12.28
C ILE A 235 -3.44 1.50 13.73
N LYS A 236 -2.28 1.29 14.39
CA LYS A 236 -2.09 1.76 15.79
C LYS A 236 -2.28 3.28 15.93
N ARG A 237 -2.02 4.05 14.86
CA ARG A 237 -2.25 5.50 14.85
C ARG A 237 -3.72 5.90 14.64
N ALA A 238 -4.51 5.11 13.92
CA ALA A 238 -5.94 5.34 13.75
C ALA A 238 -6.74 5.12 15.05
N PHE A 239 -6.21 4.28 15.95
CA PHE A 239 -6.79 3.99 17.27
C PHE A 239 -6.21 4.83 18.42
N ARG A 240 -5.23 5.73 18.18
CA ARG A 240 -4.88 6.74 19.18
C ARG A 240 -6.01 7.78 19.21
N PRO A 241 -6.74 7.96 20.34
CA PRO A 241 -7.68 9.06 20.45
C PRO A 241 -6.91 10.36 20.20
N ALA A 242 -7.51 11.28 19.43
CA ALA A 242 -6.98 12.61 19.25
C ALA A 242 -6.67 13.16 20.64
N GLN A 243 -5.39 13.45 20.93
CA GLN A 243 -5.03 14.11 22.17
C GLN A 243 -5.89 15.37 22.26
N THR A 244 -6.74 15.41 23.30
CA THR A 244 -7.51 16.58 23.68
C THR A 244 -6.57 17.78 23.66
N LYS A 245 -6.89 18.76 22.82
CA LYS A 245 -6.22 20.05 22.84
C LYS A 245 -6.18 20.52 24.31
N PRO A 246 -5.03 20.96 24.86
CA PRO A 246 -5.04 21.63 26.14
C PRO A 246 -5.94 22.86 26.00
N GLY A 247 -6.87 23.02 26.95
CA GLY A 247 -7.88 24.07 26.95
C GLY A 247 -7.26 25.46 26.90
N ASN A 248 -7.99 26.37 26.26
CA ASN A 248 -7.90 27.80 26.54
C ASN A 248 -8.67 28.11 27.81
#